data_AF-A0A542QIH0-F1
#
_entry.id   AF-A0A542QIH0-F1
#
_cell.length_a   1.000
_cell.length_b   1.000
_cell.length_c   1.000
_cell.angle_alpha   90.00
_cell.angle_beta   90.00
_cell.angle_gamma   90.00
#
_symmetry.space_group_name_H-M   'P 1'
#
loop_
_entity.id
_entity.type
_entity.pdbx_description
1 polymer ?
#
loop_
_entity_poly.entity_id
_entity_poly.type
_entity_poly.pdbx_seq_one_letter_code
_entity_poly.pdbx_strand_id
1 'polypeptide(L)'
;MTETSSDDVRTFRRKTERVVNEIAQGLRTLDAGLGWFSALAPTRQQEVLQEVTGYAMQAHITAADGRAGVARSGVKPTANPAVMICMDPPRYGFANLPAAEHVKAFRVLVSVFAIADTRRRETHCKGACGHAWHNLGRGKGVSPT
;
A
#
# COMPACT_ATOMS: atom_id res chain seq x y z
N MET A 1 -10.42 -12.52 26.71
CA MET A 1 -9.40 -11.89 25.85
C MET A 1 -8.87 -12.99 24.95
N THR A 2 -9.23 -13.00 23.67
CA THR A 2 -8.74 -14.00 22.72
C THR A 2 -7.33 -13.62 22.30
N GLU A 3 -6.32 -14.38 22.72
CA GLU A 3 -4.97 -14.29 22.15
C GLU A 3 -5.08 -14.59 20.66
N THR A 4 -4.84 -13.58 19.83
CA THR A 4 -4.71 -13.75 18.40
C THR A 4 -3.49 -14.64 18.15
N SER A 5 -3.70 -15.86 17.65
CA SER A 5 -2.61 -16.80 17.36
C SER A 5 -1.57 -16.14 16.43
N SER A 6 -0.28 -16.40 16.69
CA SER A 6 0.84 -15.92 15.88
C SER A 6 0.66 -16.22 14.38
N ASP A 7 0.03 -17.36 14.07
CA ASP A 7 -0.26 -17.76 12.69
C ASP A 7 -1.32 -16.88 12.01
N ASP A 8 -2.32 -16.39 12.77
CA ASP A 8 -3.33 -15.47 12.24
C ASP A 8 -2.73 -14.11 11.91
N VAL A 9 -1.84 -13.60 12.78
CA VAL A 9 -1.10 -12.34 12.54
C VAL A 9 -0.23 -12.45 11.28
N ARG A 10 0.52 -13.56 11.14
CA ARG A 10 1.38 -13.79 9.97
C ARG A 10 0.55 -13.92 8.68
N THR A 11 -0.57 -14.62 8.75
CA THR A 11 -1.48 -14.82 7.61
C THR A 11 -2.10 -13.49 7.18
N PHE A 12 -2.53 -12.67 8.13
CA PHE A 12 -3.09 -11.36 7.87
C PHE A 12 -2.06 -10.43 7.23
N ARG A 13 -0.83 -10.40 7.75
CA ARG A 13 0.26 -9.60 7.17
C ARG A 13 0.56 -9.96 5.71
N ARG A 14 0.61 -11.27 5.39
CA ARG A 14 0.79 -11.74 4.00
C ARG A 14 -0.39 -11.33 3.10
N LYS A 15 -1.61 -11.34 3.63
CA LYS A 15 -2.79 -10.87 2.88
C LYS A 15 -2.69 -9.38 2.57
N THR A 16 -2.27 -8.57 3.54
CA THR A 16 -2.03 -7.13 3.37
C THR A 16 -0.97 -6.87 2.31
N GLU A 17 0.19 -7.53 2.43
CA GLU A 17 1.28 -7.45 1.46
C GLU A 17 0.79 -7.78 0.05
N ARG A 18 0.03 -8.88 -0.11
CA ARG A 18 -0.52 -9.28 -1.39
C ARG A 18 -1.45 -8.22 -1.99
N VAL A 19 -2.42 -7.74 -1.22
CA VAL A 19 -3.40 -6.75 -1.71
C VAL A 19 -2.70 -5.46 -2.15
N VAL A 20 -1.76 -4.96 -1.34
CA VAL A 20 -1.02 -3.73 -1.65
C VAL A 20 -0.18 -3.88 -2.91
N ASN A 21 0.52 -5.01 -3.06
CA ASN A 21 1.34 -5.26 -4.23
C ASN A 21 0.52 -5.48 -5.50
N GLU A 22 -0.62 -6.16 -5.41
CA GLU A 22 -1.55 -6.29 -6.53
C GLU A 22 -2.05 -4.92 -7.00
N ILE A 23 -2.35 -3.98 -6.08
CA ILE A 23 -2.73 -2.60 -6.43
C ILE A 23 -1.56 -1.86 -7.07
N ALA A 24 -0.36 -1.96 -6.48
CA ALA A 24 0.84 -1.28 -6.98
C ALA A 24 1.27 -1.75 -8.37
N GLN A 25 0.88 -2.97 -8.77
CA GLN A 25 1.15 -3.57 -10.09
C GLN A 25 -0.05 -3.51 -11.04
N GLY A 26 -1.18 -2.93 -10.62
CA GLY A 26 -2.39 -2.86 -11.45
C GLY A 26 -3.10 -4.20 -11.64
N LEU A 27 -2.75 -5.23 -10.87
CA LEU A 27 -3.42 -6.53 -10.85
C LEU A 27 -4.74 -6.49 -10.06
N ARG A 28 -4.88 -5.52 -9.16
CA ARG A 28 -6.11 -5.21 -8.42
C ARG A 28 -6.42 -3.73 -8.56
N THR A 29 -7.69 -3.41 -8.81
CA THR A 29 -8.13 -2.01 -8.87
C THR A 29 -8.09 -1.36 -7.48
N LEU A 30 -7.91 -0.03 -7.43
CA LEU A 30 -7.92 0.72 -6.18
C LEU A 30 -9.24 0.53 -5.42
N ASP A 31 -10.38 0.55 -6.12
CA ASP A 31 -11.70 0.40 -5.50
C ASP A 31 -11.92 -1.02 -4.93
N ALA A 32 -11.43 -2.07 -5.60
CA ALA A 32 -11.47 -3.42 -5.05
C ALA A 32 -10.58 -3.57 -3.79
N GLY A 33 -9.43 -2.88 -3.76
CA GLY A 33 -8.59 -2.77 -2.58
C GLY A 33 -9.29 -2.07 -1.41
N LEU A 34 -10.01 -0.98 -1.71
CA LEU A 34 -10.78 -0.23 -0.72
C LEU A 34 -11.98 -1.00 -0.18
N GLY A 35 -12.68 -1.76 -1.03
CA GLY A 35 -13.75 -2.65 -0.59
C GLY A 35 -13.23 -3.68 0.40
N TRP A 36 -12.08 -4.29 0.13
CA TRP A 36 -11.41 -5.19 1.07
C TRP A 36 -11.06 -4.50 2.39
N PHE A 37 -10.42 -3.32 2.33
CA PHE A 37 -10.00 -2.58 3.51
C PHE A 37 -11.19 -2.13 4.37
N SER A 38 -12.25 -1.64 3.75
CA SER A 38 -13.43 -1.10 4.44
C SER A 38 -14.24 -2.19 5.15
N ALA A 39 -14.15 -3.44 4.69
CA ALA A 39 -14.78 -4.59 5.34
C ALA A 39 -14.03 -5.06 6.60
N LEU A 40 -12.84 -4.53 6.89
CA LEU A 40 -12.08 -4.86 8.09
C LEU A 40 -12.63 -4.13 9.32
N ALA A 41 -12.52 -4.78 10.48
CA ALA A 41 -12.73 -4.12 11.77
C ALA A 41 -11.74 -2.94 11.95
N PRO A 42 -12.10 -1.89 12.70
CA PRO A 42 -11.25 -0.71 12.87
C PRO A 42 -9.82 -1.01 13.34
N THR A 43 -9.65 -1.97 14.25
CA THR A 43 -8.32 -2.40 14.73
C THR A 43 -7.48 -3.02 13.60
N ARG A 44 -8.11 -3.82 12.73
CA ARG A 44 -7.45 -4.40 11.55
C ARG A 44 -7.15 -3.35 10.48
N GLN A 45 -7.98 -2.32 10.33
CA GLN A 45 -7.66 -1.18 9.46
C GLN A 45 -6.39 -0.45 9.94
N GLN A 46 -6.28 -0.23 11.25
CA GLN A 46 -5.10 0.39 11.86
C GLN A 46 -3.84 -0.45 11.63
N GLU A 47 -3.90 -1.76 11.84
CA GLU A 47 -2.79 -2.69 11.55
C GLU A 47 -2.36 -2.64 10.09
N VAL A 48 -3.32 -2.61 9.15
CA VAL A 48 -3.02 -2.46 7.72
C VAL A 48 -2.32 -1.14 7.45
N LEU A 49 -2.82 -0.01 7.98
CA LEU A 49 -2.18 1.30 7.80
C LEU A 49 -0.74 1.31 8.32
N GLN A 50 -0.47 0.63 9.44
CA GLN A 50 0.88 0.48 9.99
C GLN A 50 1.79 -0.31 9.03
N GLU A 51 1.32 -1.43 8.48
CA GLU A 51 2.09 -2.24 7.54
C GLU A 51 2.36 -1.50 6.21
N VAL A 52 1.33 -0.89 5.61
CA VAL A 52 1.49 -0.16 4.35
C VAL A 52 2.43 1.04 4.53
N THR A 53 2.42 1.66 5.70
CA THR A 53 3.36 2.73 6.06
C THR A 53 4.80 2.22 6.01
N GLY A 54 5.05 1.02 6.56
CA GLY A 54 6.36 0.37 6.47
C GLY A 54 6.80 0.14 5.02
N TYR A 55 5.89 -0.30 4.14
CA TYR A 55 6.20 -0.48 2.71
C TYR A 55 6.54 0.84 2.02
N ALA A 56 5.79 1.91 2.32
CA ALA A 56 6.06 3.25 1.79
C ALA A 56 7.43 3.79 2.24
N MET A 57 7.82 3.58 3.51
CA MET A 57 9.14 3.94 4.00
C MET A 57 10.26 3.16 3.30
N GLN A 58 10.08 1.85 3.10
CA GLN A 58 11.03 1.00 2.37
C GLN A 58 11.12 1.34 0.87
N ALA A 59 10.05 1.90 0.29
CA ALA A 59 10.04 2.42 -1.07
C ALA A 59 10.71 3.80 -1.19
N HIS A 60 11.11 4.41 -0.08
CA HIS A 60 11.67 5.76 -0.03
C HIS A 60 10.79 6.78 -0.75
N ILE A 61 9.51 6.86 -0.36
CA ILE A 61 8.59 7.84 -0.91
C ILE A 61 9.13 9.27 -0.74
N THR A 62 8.89 10.10 -1.74
CA THR A 62 9.24 11.52 -1.75
C THR A 62 7.98 12.38 -1.70
N ALA A 63 8.10 13.67 -1.41
CA ALA A 63 6.98 14.61 -1.53
C ALA A 63 6.41 14.66 -2.97
N ALA A 64 7.24 14.40 -3.99
CA ALA A 64 6.79 14.30 -5.38
C ALA A 64 5.91 13.06 -5.61
N ASP A 65 6.32 11.89 -5.09
CA ASP A 65 5.49 10.68 -5.10
C ASP A 65 4.17 10.92 -4.33
N GLY A 66 4.25 11.65 -3.20
CA GLY A 66 3.11 12.10 -2.40
C GLY A 66 2.08 12.87 -3.23
N ARG A 67 2.51 13.94 -3.92
CA ARG A 67 1.63 14.74 -4.78
C ARG A 67 1.03 13.93 -5.92
N ALA A 68 1.83 13.13 -6.61
CA ALA A 68 1.35 12.29 -7.71
C ALA A 68 0.35 11.23 -7.23
N GLY A 69 0.62 10.57 -6.10
CA GLY A 69 -0.27 9.58 -5.51
C GLY A 69 -1.56 10.19 -4.98
N VAL A 70 -1.54 11.40 -4.40
CA VAL A 70 -2.75 12.14 -4.01
C VAL A 70 -3.63 12.42 -5.23
N ALA A 71 -3.05 12.93 -6.32
CA ALA A 71 -3.79 13.19 -7.56
C ALA A 71 -4.44 11.91 -8.10
N ARG A 72 -3.69 10.79 -8.14
CA ARG A 72 -4.21 9.47 -8.55
C ARG A 72 -5.27 8.91 -7.61
N SER A 73 -5.19 9.23 -6.32
CA SER A 73 -6.09 8.68 -5.31
C SER A 73 -7.52 9.22 -5.45
N GLY A 74 -7.73 10.42 -6.02
CA GLY A 74 -9.03 11.09 -6.00
C GLY A 74 -9.47 11.58 -4.61
N VAL A 75 -8.61 11.49 -3.59
CA VAL A 75 -8.84 12.13 -2.28
C VAL A 75 -8.55 13.62 -2.40
N LYS A 76 -9.40 14.45 -1.78
CA LYS A 76 -9.19 15.91 -1.75
C LYS A 76 -7.80 16.24 -1.21
N PRO A 77 -7.02 17.13 -1.86
CA PRO A 77 -5.69 17.51 -1.39
C PRO A 77 -5.66 18.08 0.03
N THR A 78 -6.78 18.61 0.52
CA THR A 78 -6.94 19.17 1.85
C THR A 78 -7.27 18.14 2.93
N ALA A 79 -7.52 16.88 2.58
CA ALA A 79 -7.73 15.82 3.57
C ALA A 79 -6.43 15.57 4.35
N ASN A 80 -6.55 15.29 5.65
CA ASN A 80 -5.41 15.04 6.53
C ASN A 80 -4.36 14.08 5.94
N PRO A 81 -4.72 12.89 5.43
CA PRO A 81 -3.72 11.98 4.85
C PRO A 81 -3.05 12.53 3.59
N ALA A 82 -3.76 13.30 2.76
CA ALA A 82 -3.18 13.92 1.56
C ALA A 82 -2.18 15.02 1.93
N VAL A 83 -2.49 15.83 2.94
CA VAL A 83 -1.57 16.86 3.45
C VAL A 83 -0.31 16.21 4.04
N MET A 84 -0.48 15.19 4.89
CA MET A 84 0.63 14.51 5.57
C MET A 84 1.66 13.91 4.61
N ILE A 85 1.20 13.24 3.55
CA ILE A 85 2.10 12.56 2.60
C ILE A 85 2.79 13.53 1.64
N CYS A 86 2.24 14.73 1.45
CA CYS A 86 2.80 15.77 0.59
C CYS A 86 3.82 16.68 1.31
N MET A 87 3.97 16.56 2.63
CA MET A 87 4.99 17.29 3.39
C MET A 87 6.40 16.85 3.00
N ASP A 88 7.39 17.68 3.33
CA ASP A 88 8.81 17.38 3.14
C ASP A 88 9.57 17.50 4.49
N PRO A 89 9.95 16.38 5.13
CA PRO A 89 9.72 14.99 4.70
C PRO A 89 8.25 14.53 4.88
N PRO A 90 7.79 13.50 4.13
CA PRO A 90 6.47 12.91 4.32
C PRO A 90 6.25 12.42 5.75
N ARG A 91 5.02 12.58 6.27
CA ARG A 91 4.62 12.10 7.61
C ARG A 91 3.86 10.78 7.54
N TYR A 92 4.12 9.91 8.50
CA TYR A 92 3.73 8.49 8.46
C TYR A 92 2.70 8.06 9.52
N GLY A 93 2.16 8.99 10.31
CA GLY A 93 1.24 8.70 11.43
C GLY A 93 -0.20 8.32 11.03
N PHE A 94 -0.40 7.61 9.90
CA PHE A 94 -1.72 7.31 9.35
C PHE A 94 -2.59 6.44 10.27
N ALA A 95 -1.98 5.46 10.93
CA ALA A 95 -2.64 4.57 11.89
C ALA A 95 -3.20 5.32 13.12
N ASN A 96 -2.66 6.51 13.42
CA ASN A 96 -3.09 7.33 14.56
C ASN A 96 -4.17 8.36 14.20
N LEU A 97 -4.59 8.41 12.94
CA LEU A 97 -5.70 9.27 12.53
C LEU A 97 -7.03 8.73 13.11
N PRO A 98 -8.05 9.60 13.27
CA PRO A 98 -9.40 9.15 13.61
C PRO A 98 -9.89 8.08 12.62
N ALA A 99 -10.67 7.10 13.09
CA ALA A 99 -11.15 5.99 12.27
C ALA A 99 -11.88 6.45 10.99
N ALA A 100 -12.59 7.58 11.04
CA ALA A 100 -13.26 8.17 9.88
C ALA A 100 -12.30 8.57 8.73
N GLU A 101 -11.01 8.74 9.02
CA GLU A 101 -9.96 9.07 8.04
C GLU A 101 -9.25 7.82 7.49
N HIS A 102 -9.44 6.64 8.07
CA HIS A 102 -8.66 5.43 7.72
C HIS A 102 -8.83 5.02 6.27
N VAL A 103 -10.04 5.08 5.72
CA VAL A 103 -10.30 4.75 4.30
C VAL A 103 -9.57 5.73 3.38
N LYS A 104 -9.59 7.03 3.68
CA LYS A 104 -8.85 8.04 2.91
C LYS A 104 -7.35 7.83 3.03
N ALA A 105 -6.87 7.51 4.24
CA ALA A 105 -5.47 7.24 4.52
C ALA A 105 -4.97 6.05 3.71
N PHE A 106 -5.71 4.93 3.71
CA PHE A 106 -5.37 3.76 2.91
C PHE A 106 -5.35 4.10 1.42
N ARG A 107 -6.37 4.80 0.92
CA ARG A 107 -6.49 5.21 -0.49
C ARG A 107 -5.29 6.05 -0.95
N VAL A 108 -4.89 7.03 -0.14
CA VAL A 108 -3.71 7.88 -0.42
C VAL A 108 -2.42 7.06 -0.35
N LEU A 109 -2.22 6.32 0.74
CA LEU A 109 -0.97 5.64 1.01
C LEU A 109 -0.66 4.54 -0.01
N VAL A 110 -1.66 3.75 -0.42
CA VAL A 110 -1.47 2.73 -1.46
C VAL A 110 -1.22 3.35 -2.84
N SER A 111 -1.84 4.50 -3.13
CA SER A 111 -1.63 5.23 -4.38
C SER A 111 -0.21 5.80 -4.47
N VAL A 112 0.29 6.38 -3.38
CA VAL A 112 1.66 6.91 -3.27
C VAL A 112 2.68 5.77 -3.31
N PHE A 113 2.42 4.68 -2.58
CA PHE A 113 3.26 3.49 -2.64
C PHE A 113 3.36 2.95 -4.07
N ALA A 114 2.26 2.86 -4.81
CA ALA A 114 2.27 2.40 -6.20
C ALA A 114 3.16 3.25 -7.11
N ILE A 115 3.20 4.57 -6.92
CA ILE A 115 4.08 5.49 -7.66
C ILE A 115 5.55 5.25 -7.28
N ALA A 116 5.85 5.24 -5.99
CA ALA A 116 7.22 5.06 -5.51
C ALA A 116 7.80 3.67 -5.83
N ASP A 117 6.98 2.62 -5.74
CA ASP A 117 7.35 1.26 -6.11
C ASP A 117 7.59 1.14 -7.63
N THR A 118 6.78 1.80 -8.45
CA THR A 118 7.02 1.88 -9.91
C THR A 118 8.33 2.58 -10.22
N ARG A 119 8.56 3.77 -9.65
CA ARG A 119 9.83 4.50 -9.77
C ARG A 119 11.01 3.61 -9.37
N ARG A 120 10.92 2.96 -8.21
CA ARG A 120 11.98 2.07 -7.71
C ARG A 120 12.24 0.89 -8.66
N ARG A 121 11.19 0.30 -9.24
CA ARG A 121 11.33 -0.79 -10.22
C ARG A 121 12.05 -0.32 -11.49
N GLU A 122 11.71 0.86 -11.97
CA GLU A 122 12.28 1.43 -13.20
C GLU A 122 13.74 1.89 -12.99
N THR A 123 14.08 2.44 -11.82
CA THR A 123 15.41 2.99 -11.56
C THR A 123 16.40 1.98 -11.01
N HIS A 124 15.99 1.13 -10.06
CA HIS A 124 16.88 0.22 -9.33
C HIS A 124 16.79 -1.23 -9.79
N CYS A 125 15.57 -1.72 -10.03
CA CYS A 125 15.38 -3.12 -10.38
C CYS A 125 15.69 -3.42 -11.86
N LYS A 126 15.30 -2.51 -12.78
CA LYS A 126 15.51 -2.64 -14.24
C LYS A 126 15.18 -4.03 -14.81
N GLY A 127 14.13 -4.69 -14.29
CA GLY A 127 13.72 -6.03 -14.71
C GLY A 127 14.52 -7.21 -14.15
N ALA A 128 15.58 -6.97 -13.38
CA ALA A 128 16.43 -8.01 -12.78
C ALA A 128 16.02 -8.40 -11.34
N CYS A 129 14.84 -7.97 -10.88
CA CYS A 129 14.42 -8.20 -9.50
C CYS A 129 13.90 -9.62 -9.26
N GLY A 130 14.59 -10.36 -8.39
CA GLY A 130 14.19 -11.71 -7.95
C GLY A 130 13.16 -11.73 -6.82
N HIS A 131 12.69 -10.58 -6.33
CA HIS A 131 11.74 -10.56 -5.22
C HIS A 131 10.37 -11.13 -5.64
N ALA A 132 9.80 -12.00 -4.79
CA ALA A 132 8.52 -12.64 -5.06
C ALA A 132 7.38 -11.63 -5.28
N TRP A 133 7.39 -10.52 -4.54
CA TRP A 133 6.37 -9.47 -4.63
C TRP A 133 6.47 -8.63 -5.90
N HIS A 134 7.56 -8.68 -6.67
CA HIS A 134 7.65 -8.07 -8.02
C HIS A 134 7.32 -9.06 -9.15
N ASN A 135 7.02 -10.32 -8.81
CA ASN A 135 6.81 -11.40 -9.77
C ASN A 135 5.43 -12.08 -9.60
N LEU A 136 4.43 -11.34 -9.11
CA LEU A 136 3.09 -11.87 -8.80
C LEU A 136 2.35 -12.47 -10.01
N GLY A 137 2.68 -12.02 -11.22
CA GLY A 137 2.14 -12.56 -12.48
C GLY A 137 3.01 -13.62 -13.18
N ARG A 138 4.23 -13.93 -12.66
CA ARG A 138 5.12 -14.95 -13.26
C ARG A 138 4.86 -16.35 -12.71
N GLY A 139 3.58 -16.72 -12.57
CA GLY A 139 3.19 -18.10 -12.29
C GLY A 139 3.35 -18.95 -13.54
N LYS A 140 4.29 -19.92 -13.50
CA LYS A 140 4.62 -20.95 -14.51
C LYS A 140 4.02 -20.72 -15.91
N GLY A 141 4.81 -20.11 -16.79
CA GLY A 141 4.58 -20.22 -18.23
C GLY A 141 4.54 -21.70 -18.62
N VAL A 142 3.42 -22.13 -19.20
CA VAL A 142 3.36 -23.33 -20.03
C VAL A 142 4.35 -23.11 -21.19
N SER A 143 5.34 -24.00 -21.31
CA SER A 143 6.21 -24.04 -22.49
C SER A 143 5.34 -24.30 -23.74
N PRO A 144 5.49 -23.51 -24.82
CA PRO A 144 4.93 -23.92 -26.10
C PRO A 144 5.68 -25.17 -26.58
N THR A 145 4.90 -26.11 -27.11
CA THR A 145 5.38 -27.32 -27.77
C THR A 145 6.05 -27.01 -29.10
#